data_AF-A0A962I1P0-F1
#
_entry.id   AF-A0A962I1P0-F1
#
_cell.length_a   1.000
_cell.length_b   1.000
_cell.length_c   1.000
_cell.angle_alpha   90.00
_cell.angle_beta   90.00
_cell.angle_gamma   90.00
#
_symmetry.space_group_name_H-M   'P 1'
#
loop_
_entity.id
_entity.type
_entity.pdbx_description
1 polymer ?
#
loop_
_entity_poly.entity_id
_entity_poly.type
_entity_poly.pdbx_seq_one_letter_code
_entity_poly.pdbx_strand_id
1 'polypeptide(L)'
;MTEQLPWVNEIRGQRFHFMGPVVAWPRFHGADPAGAVAARGGIVVEQLIADLDYAVFGSGRQKGKADAERKAAKLIDKGAGFQILDEVGFIHLMRPQLEGCRFHVAGELDFGRGSAATAPPALVQTLGAIYADKVDDTLDYLVIGDRRGKGKAAAIAAGEKLRASGSGLRVIDEAAFMELVRAHAADPSSGGGASNGDGPSPLAELVIALPSLTDTKRIQRALDMLRRERMQLYSTVADDHVAGIVRSQTGYSDFYSTRISADGRYSCCDSGLDWCMGMNGAVCKHLLVLLLGLVQSGQLAPGTARDWLAATRQGKSRRPAGGENMRDLLADTVLRYKAAQAGELDWRPTETVPEDYYAY
;
A
#
# COMPACT_ATOMS: atom_id res chain seq x y z
N MET A 1 24.21 26.79 1.96
CA MET A 1 24.22 25.32 2.11
C MET A 1 22.79 24.90 2.30
N THR A 2 22.17 24.32 1.27
CA THR A 2 20.80 23.80 1.35
C THR A 2 20.83 22.64 2.32
N GLU A 3 20.13 22.78 3.45
CA GLU A 3 19.97 21.72 4.44
C GLU A 3 19.33 20.51 3.72
N GLN A 4 20.09 19.43 3.58
CA GLN A 4 19.58 18.20 2.99
C GLN A 4 18.57 17.62 3.98
N LEU A 5 17.38 17.24 3.50
CA LEU A 5 16.38 16.57 4.34
C LEU A 5 17.03 15.40 5.11
N PRO A 6 16.67 15.21 6.38
CA PRO A 6 17.10 14.04 7.12
C PRO A 6 16.59 12.78 6.40
N TRP A 7 17.38 11.71 6.43
CA TRP A 7 17.02 10.42 5.84
C TRP A 7 16.98 9.37 6.95
N VAL A 8 16.13 8.35 6.79
CA VAL A 8 16.00 7.29 7.81
C VAL A 8 17.34 6.60 8.06
N ASN A 9 18.17 6.47 7.02
CA ASN A 9 19.51 5.92 7.12
C ASN A 9 20.54 6.93 6.58
N GLU A 10 21.63 7.11 7.31
CA GLU A 10 22.80 7.82 6.81
C GLU A 10 23.57 6.90 5.85
N ILE A 11 23.83 7.37 4.63
CA ILE A 11 24.51 6.60 3.58
C ILE A 11 25.76 7.30 3.04
N ARG A 12 26.14 8.44 3.61
CA ARG A 12 27.33 9.17 3.22
C ARG A 12 28.57 8.31 3.41
N GLY A 13 29.36 8.21 2.35
CA GLY A 13 30.59 7.41 2.31
C GLY A 13 30.35 5.91 2.10
N GLN A 14 29.11 5.41 2.18
CA GLN A 14 28.82 4.00 1.97
C GLN A 14 28.93 3.64 0.48
N ARG A 15 29.44 2.45 0.20
CA ARG A 15 29.80 1.95 -1.13
C ARG A 15 28.71 1.03 -1.66
N PHE A 16 28.14 1.40 -2.80
CA PHE A 16 27.03 0.71 -3.44
C PHE A 16 27.48 0.11 -4.77
N HIS A 17 27.12 -1.15 -5.01
CA HIS A 17 27.17 -1.75 -6.34
C HIS A 17 25.75 -2.07 -6.82
N PHE A 18 25.41 -1.67 -8.05
CA PHE A 18 24.09 -1.95 -8.64
C PHE A 18 24.19 -3.03 -9.73
N MET A 19 23.28 -3.99 -9.67
CA MET A 19 23.10 -5.02 -10.69
C MET A 19 21.63 -5.19 -11.06
N GLY A 20 21.29 -4.97 -12.32
CA GLY A 20 19.91 -4.94 -12.79
C GLY A 20 19.28 -3.55 -12.68
N PRO A 21 18.31 -3.20 -13.56
CA PRO A 21 17.53 -1.99 -13.38
C PRO A 21 16.56 -2.14 -12.19
N VAL A 22 16.45 -1.09 -11.40
CA VAL A 22 15.44 -0.92 -10.36
C VAL A 22 14.17 -0.42 -11.04
N VAL A 23 13.18 -1.29 -11.23
CA VAL A 23 12.03 -1.03 -12.13
C VAL A 23 10.99 -0.12 -11.48
N ALA A 24 10.68 -0.34 -10.21
CA ALA A 24 9.72 0.43 -9.43
C ALA A 24 10.41 1.53 -8.61
N TRP A 25 11.37 2.24 -9.21
CA TRP A 25 12.06 3.33 -8.54
C TRP A 25 11.11 4.52 -8.29
N PRO A 26 10.95 5.00 -7.04
CA PRO A 26 9.96 6.03 -6.73
C PRO A 26 10.28 7.38 -7.37
N ARG A 27 9.26 8.02 -7.93
CA ARG A 27 9.40 9.28 -8.67
C ARG A 27 9.83 10.44 -7.77
N PHE A 28 9.49 10.38 -6.48
CA PHE A 28 9.82 11.43 -5.51
C PHE A 28 11.33 11.58 -5.26
N HIS A 29 12.18 10.66 -5.75
CA HIS A 29 13.63 10.81 -5.71
C HIS A 29 14.18 11.78 -6.76
N GLY A 30 13.48 12.00 -7.88
CA GLY A 30 13.88 12.96 -8.92
C GLY A 30 15.18 12.63 -9.69
N ALA A 31 15.83 11.50 -9.40
CA ALA A 31 17.03 10.99 -10.05
C ALA A 31 16.91 9.47 -10.21
N ASP A 32 17.78 8.85 -11.01
CA ASP A 32 17.88 7.39 -11.04
C ASP A 32 18.48 6.83 -9.72
N PRO A 33 18.43 5.50 -9.47
CA PRO A 33 18.94 4.90 -8.24
C PRO A 33 20.38 5.30 -7.86
N ALA A 34 21.29 5.24 -8.83
CA ALA A 34 22.71 5.54 -8.62
C ALA A 34 22.93 7.03 -8.36
N GLY A 35 22.26 7.90 -9.12
CA GLY A 35 22.27 9.35 -8.93
C GLY A 35 21.69 9.75 -7.59
N ALA A 36 20.65 9.08 -7.10
CA ALA A 36 20.07 9.32 -5.79
C ALA A 36 21.02 8.93 -4.64
N VAL A 37 21.77 7.82 -4.77
CA VAL A 37 22.84 7.46 -3.84
C VAL A 37 23.94 8.51 -3.84
N ALA A 38 24.41 8.91 -5.02
CA ALA A 38 25.48 9.90 -5.17
C ALA A 38 25.07 11.27 -4.61
N ALA A 39 23.83 11.70 -4.86
CA ALA A 39 23.28 12.96 -4.34
C ALA A 39 23.26 13.02 -2.80
N ARG A 40 23.24 11.86 -2.15
CA ARG A 40 23.30 11.69 -0.69
C ARG A 40 24.72 11.41 -0.16
N GLY A 41 25.73 11.52 -1.02
CA GLY A 41 27.13 11.30 -0.65
C GLY A 41 27.54 9.83 -0.56
N GLY A 42 26.71 8.90 -1.03
CA GLY A 42 27.12 7.50 -1.22
C GLY A 42 28.04 7.36 -2.43
N ILE A 43 28.86 6.31 -2.43
CA ILE A 43 29.87 6.01 -3.45
C ILE A 43 29.36 4.87 -4.32
N VAL A 44 29.06 5.14 -5.59
CA VAL A 44 28.67 4.08 -6.53
C VAL A 44 29.92 3.44 -7.14
N VAL A 45 30.05 2.13 -6.98
CA VAL A 45 31.18 1.32 -7.43
C VAL A 45 30.75 0.43 -8.58
N GLU A 46 31.51 0.47 -9.69
CA GLU A 46 31.20 -0.31 -10.89
C GLU A 46 31.35 -1.81 -10.72
N GLN A 47 32.22 -2.25 -9.80
CA GLN A 47 32.56 -3.65 -9.60
C GLN A 47 32.07 -4.17 -8.25
N LEU A 48 31.57 -5.40 -8.26
CA LEU A 48 31.30 -6.16 -7.06
C LEU A 48 32.62 -6.60 -6.40
N ILE A 49 32.98 -5.90 -5.32
CA ILE A 49 34.20 -6.08 -4.52
C ILE A 49 33.84 -6.39 -3.05
N ALA A 50 34.82 -6.84 -2.26
CA ALA A 50 34.59 -7.19 -0.84
C ALA A 50 34.38 -5.97 0.07
N ASP A 51 34.97 -4.83 -0.30
CA ASP A 51 34.85 -3.53 0.39
C ASP A 51 33.62 -2.76 -0.11
N LEU A 52 32.46 -3.39 -0.08
CA LEU A 52 31.18 -2.72 -0.29
C LEU A 52 30.49 -2.56 1.06
N ASP A 53 29.47 -1.70 1.10
CA ASP A 53 28.48 -1.69 2.16
C ASP A 53 27.18 -2.34 1.68
N TYR A 54 26.81 -2.11 0.42
CA TYR A 54 25.59 -2.65 -0.19
C TYR A 54 25.81 -3.14 -1.62
N ALA A 55 25.24 -4.30 -1.92
CA ALA A 55 25.04 -4.81 -3.28
C ALA A 55 23.54 -4.85 -3.59
N VAL A 56 23.09 -4.01 -4.52
CA VAL A 56 21.68 -3.81 -4.87
C VAL A 56 21.34 -4.59 -6.14
N PHE A 57 20.34 -5.47 -6.05
CA PHE A 57 19.87 -6.30 -7.16
C PHE A 57 18.46 -5.89 -7.60
N GLY A 58 18.38 -5.07 -8.65
CA GLY A 58 17.10 -4.59 -9.20
C GLY A 58 16.25 -5.72 -9.78
N SER A 59 14.92 -5.60 -9.74
CA SER A 59 14.00 -6.68 -10.15
C SER A 59 14.02 -6.98 -11.65
N GLY A 60 14.53 -6.06 -12.48
CA GLY A 60 14.54 -6.23 -13.92
C GLY A 60 15.54 -7.29 -14.41
N ARG A 61 15.27 -7.82 -15.60
CA ARG A 61 16.14 -8.82 -16.23
C ARG A 61 17.41 -8.15 -16.76
N GLN A 62 18.58 -8.64 -16.34
CA GLN A 62 19.86 -8.28 -16.91
C GLN A 62 20.75 -9.52 -17.07
N LYS A 63 21.48 -9.60 -18.18
CA LYS A 63 22.48 -10.66 -18.40
C LYS A 63 23.55 -10.58 -17.32
N GLY A 64 23.87 -11.72 -16.70
CA GLY A 64 24.89 -11.82 -15.66
C GLY A 64 24.40 -11.53 -14.23
N LYS A 65 23.12 -11.17 -14.03
CA LYS A 65 22.56 -10.92 -12.69
C LYS A 65 22.72 -12.14 -11.75
N ALA A 66 22.34 -13.33 -12.21
CA ALA A 66 22.46 -14.56 -11.43
C ALA A 66 23.93 -14.92 -11.11
N ASP A 67 24.86 -14.64 -12.02
CA ASP A 67 26.30 -14.81 -11.76
C ASP A 67 26.81 -13.82 -10.71
N ALA A 68 26.34 -12.58 -10.77
CA ALA A 68 26.68 -11.55 -9.80
C ALA A 68 26.11 -11.84 -8.40
N GLU A 69 24.88 -12.35 -8.30
CA GLU A 69 24.29 -12.82 -7.03
C GLU A 69 25.12 -13.96 -6.43
N ARG A 70 25.50 -14.96 -7.24
CA ARG A 70 26.39 -16.05 -6.80
C ARG A 70 27.77 -15.53 -6.37
N LYS A 71 28.32 -14.56 -7.09
CA LYS A 71 29.60 -13.92 -6.74
C LYS A 71 29.49 -13.16 -5.42
N ALA A 72 28.37 -12.45 -5.20
CA ALA A 72 28.11 -11.72 -3.96
C ALA A 72 28.03 -12.67 -2.77
N ALA A 73 27.25 -13.74 -2.87
CA ALA A 73 27.17 -14.79 -1.86
C ALA A 73 28.57 -15.37 -1.54
N LYS A 74 29.36 -15.69 -2.58
CA LYS A 74 30.73 -16.21 -2.39
C LYS A 74 31.68 -15.22 -1.71
N LEU A 75 31.50 -13.91 -1.92
CA LEU A 75 32.29 -12.88 -1.23
C LEU A 75 31.89 -12.79 0.24
N ILE A 76 30.60 -12.85 0.56
CA ILE A 76 30.09 -12.89 1.94
C ILE A 76 30.59 -14.14 2.67
N ASP A 77 30.54 -15.31 2.03
CA ASP A 77 31.10 -16.57 2.57
C ASP A 77 32.60 -16.48 2.88
N LYS A 78 33.32 -15.60 2.17
CA LYS A 78 34.75 -15.31 2.39
C LYS A 78 35.00 -14.20 3.42
N GLY A 79 33.96 -13.70 4.08
CA GLY A 79 34.04 -12.69 5.13
C GLY A 79 33.82 -11.24 4.68
N ALA A 80 33.30 -11.00 3.47
CA ALA A 80 32.86 -9.66 3.09
C ALA A 80 31.65 -9.23 3.95
N GLY A 81 31.64 -7.98 4.44
CA GLY A 81 30.64 -7.49 5.40
C GLY A 81 29.44 -6.75 4.79
N PHE A 82 29.32 -6.70 3.47
CA PHE A 82 28.24 -5.94 2.80
C PHE A 82 26.90 -6.67 2.82
N GLN A 83 25.82 -5.89 2.75
CA GLN A 83 24.45 -6.41 2.67
C GLN A 83 23.99 -6.55 1.21
N ILE A 84 23.28 -7.63 0.89
CA ILE A 84 22.58 -7.78 -0.39
C ILE A 84 21.17 -7.22 -0.21
N LEU A 85 20.83 -6.22 -1.01
CA LEU A 85 19.49 -5.63 -1.03
C LEU A 85 18.79 -6.01 -2.34
N ASP A 86 17.53 -6.42 -2.24
CA ASP A 86 16.64 -6.42 -3.38
C ASP A 86 16.09 -5.00 -3.64
N GLU A 87 15.24 -4.87 -4.66
CA GLU A 87 14.63 -3.59 -5.02
C GLU A 87 13.84 -2.95 -3.88
N VAL A 88 13.08 -3.75 -3.12
CA VAL A 88 12.25 -3.27 -2.01
C VAL A 88 13.12 -2.80 -0.84
N GLY A 89 14.12 -3.59 -0.46
CA GLY A 89 15.07 -3.25 0.59
C GLY A 89 15.88 -2.00 0.23
N PHE A 90 16.27 -1.83 -1.03
CA PHE A 90 16.95 -0.61 -1.47
C PHE A 90 16.04 0.62 -1.42
N ILE A 91 14.79 0.53 -1.91
CA ILE A 91 13.82 1.62 -1.78
C ILE A 91 13.61 1.97 -0.30
N HIS A 92 13.57 0.97 0.58
CA HIS A 92 13.48 1.20 2.02
C HIS A 92 14.66 1.98 2.59
N LEU A 93 15.88 1.54 2.29
CA LEU A 93 17.10 2.23 2.70
C LEU A 93 17.09 3.70 2.22
N MET A 94 16.51 3.92 1.04
CA MET A 94 16.48 5.22 0.41
C MET A 94 15.37 6.16 0.90
N ARG A 95 14.46 5.73 1.79
CA ARG A 95 13.33 6.56 2.24
C ARG A 95 13.79 7.84 2.96
N PRO A 96 13.20 9.01 2.64
CA PRO A 96 13.44 10.25 3.40
C PRO A 96 12.84 10.13 4.81
N GLN A 97 13.43 10.82 5.78
CA GLN A 97 12.77 11.02 7.07
C GLN A 97 11.79 12.19 6.91
N LEU A 98 10.51 11.90 7.13
CA LEU A 98 9.44 12.88 6.90
C LEU A 98 8.87 13.45 8.19
N GLU A 99 9.28 12.93 9.34
CA GLU A 99 8.83 13.41 10.64
C GLU A 99 9.14 14.90 10.79
N GLY A 100 8.10 15.69 11.07
CA GLY A 100 8.20 17.14 11.20
C GLY A 100 8.32 17.93 9.88
N CYS A 101 8.51 17.27 8.73
CA CYS A 101 8.50 17.95 7.43
C CYS A 101 7.15 18.61 7.16
N ARG A 102 7.15 19.78 6.53
CA ARG A 102 5.94 20.56 6.23
C ARG A 102 5.47 20.31 4.80
N PHE A 103 4.23 19.87 4.66
CA PHE A 103 3.60 19.56 3.37
C PHE A 103 2.42 20.49 3.10
N HIS A 104 2.32 21.00 1.89
CA HIS A 104 1.13 21.67 1.38
C HIS A 104 0.64 20.92 0.15
N VAL A 105 -0.67 20.69 0.07
CA VAL A 105 -1.29 19.99 -1.06
C VAL A 105 -2.17 20.98 -1.82
N ALA A 106 -1.77 21.25 -3.06
CA ALA A 106 -2.37 22.22 -3.94
C ALA A 106 -3.30 21.55 -4.96
N GLY A 107 -4.59 21.87 -4.90
CA GLY A 107 -5.63 21.22 -5.69
C GLY A 107 -6.35 20.11 -4.94
N GLU A 108 -7.19 19.37 -5.66
CA GLU A 108 -7.83 18.16 -5.12
C GLU A 108 -7.00 16.93 -5.52
N LEU A 109 -6.84 15.99 -4.59
CA LEU A 109 -6.32 14.67 -4.91
C LEU A 109 -7.42 13.85 -5.59
N ASP A 110 -7.09 13.12 -6.65
CA ASP A 110 -7.99 12.10 -7.22
C ASP A 110 -8.10 10.89 -6.27
N PHE A 111 -7.03 10.59 -5.53
CA PHE A 111 -7.01 9.57 -4.50
C PHE A 111 -7.97 9.89 -3.34
N GLY A 112 -8.87 8.95 -3.04
CA GLY A 112 -9.69 8.99 -1.82
C GLY A 112 -10.76 10.09 -1.78
N ARG A 113 -11.11 10.64 -2.94
CA ARG A 113 -12.03 11.78 -3.07
C ARG A 113 -13.26 11.70 -2.14
N GLY A 114 -13.44 12.76 -1.36
CA GLY A 114 -14.63 12.99 -0.53
C GLY A 114 -14.55 12.35 0.85
N SER A 115 -13.42 11.77 1.22
CA SER A 115 -13.23 11.07 2.48
C SER A 115 -12.26 11.82 3.41
N ALA A 116 -12.58 11.90 4.71
CA ALA A 116 -11.77 12.63 5.68
C ALA A 116 -10.38 11.99 5.94
N ALA A 117 -10.30 10.66 6.01
CA ALA A 117 -9.07 9.93 6.29
C ALA A 117 -8.12 9.84 5.09
N THR A 118 -8.60 10.12 3.88
CA THR A 118 -7.73 10.31 2.72
C THR A 118 -7.62 11.79 2.32
N ALA A 119 -8.19 12.69 3.12
CA ALA A 119 -7.99 14.11 2.93
C ALA A 119 -6.50 14.43 3.10
N PRO A 120 -5.99 15.48 2.41
CA PRO A 120 -4.58 15.81 2.44
C PRO A 120 -3.95 15.92 3.84
N PRO A 121 -4.60 16.55 4.85
CA PRO A 121 -4.04 16.61 6.20
C PRO A 121 -3.84 15.23 6.83
N ALA A 122 -4.79 14.31 6.65
CA ALA A 122 -4.71 12.96 7.21
C ALA A 122 -3.58 12.15 6.55
N LEU A 123 -3.44 12.23 5.21
CA LEU A 123 -2.35 11.56 4.49
C LEU A 123 -0.96 12.11 4.85
N VAL A 124 -0.86 13.42 5.09
CA VAL A 124 0.39 14.02 5.58
C VAL A 124 0.69 13.56 7.00
N GLN A 125 -0.33 13.49 7.86
CA GLN A 125 -0.17 12.99 9.23
C GLN A 125 0.26 11.52 9.27
N THR A 126 -0.16 10.67 8.31
CA THR A 126 0.31 9.28 8.23
C THR A 126 1.81 9.16 7.96
N LEU A 127 2.45 10.23 7.48
CA LEU A 127 3.90 10.32 7.26
C LEU A 127 4.66 10.80 8.51
N GLY A 128 3.97 11.14 9.61
CA GLY A 128 4.55 11.90 10.73
C GLY A 128 4.86 13.36 10.38
N ALA A 129 4.38 13.83 9.23
CA ALA A 129 4.63 15.16 8.72
C ALA A 129 3.56 16.16 9.18
N ILE A 130 3.84 17.46 9.01
CA ILE A 130 2.95 18.56 9.39
C ILE A 130 2.26 19.11 8.14
N TYR A 131 0.92 19.15 8.17
CA TYR A 131 0.16 19.80 7.09
C TYR A 131 0.21 21.34 7.23
N ALA A 132 0.61 22.01 6.17
CA ALA A 132 0.63 23.46 6.06
C ALA A 132 -0.55 23.96 5.22
N ASP A 133 -1.24 24.98 5.71
CA ASP A 133 -2.42 25.59 5.08
C ASP A 133 -2.08 26.47 3.86
N LYS A 134 -0.81 26.89 3.73
CA LYS A 134 -0.31 27.76 2.67
C LYS A 134 1.11 27.39 2.25
N VAL A 135 1.52 27.93 1.10
CA VAL A 135 2.91 27.85 0.63
C VAL A 135 3.69 29.04 1.19
N ASP A 136 4.70 28.75 2.01
CA ASP A 136 5.65 29.73 2.57
C ASP A 136 7.10 29.19 2.52
N ASP A 137 8.05 29.98 3.00
CA ASP A 137 9.49 29.67 2.96
C ASP A 137 9.91 28.53 3.90
N THR A 138 9.04 28.13 4.83
CA THR A 138 9.23 26.98 5.71
C THR A 138 8.74 25.66 5.12
N LEU A 139 8.16 25.69 3.91
CA LEU A 139 7.57 24.52 3.30
C LEU A 139 8.65 23.59 2.71
N ASP A 140 8.62 22.31 3.09
CA ASP A 140 9.53 21.29 2.57
C ASP A 140 8.99 20.64 1.29
N TYR A 141 7.68 20.39 1.25
CA TYR A 141 7.01 19.69 0.16
C TYR A 141 5.75 20.43 -0.31
N LEU A 142 5.68 20.65 -1.63
CA LEU A 142 4.48 21.07 -2.34
C LEU A 142 3.98 19.92 -3.21
N VAL A 143 2.83 19.35 -2.85
CA VAL A 143 2.16 18.30 -3.61
C VAL A 143 1.16 18.93 -4.56
N ILE A 144 1.22 18.59 -5.84
CA ILE A 144 0.29 19.06 -6.86
C ILE A 144 -0.73 17.95 -7.15
N GLY A 145 -1.95 18.12 -6.66
CA GLY A 145 -3.05 17.17 -6.93
C GLY A 145 -3.41 17.16 -8.42
N ASP A 146 -3.89 16.04 -8.96
CA ASP A 146 -4.17 15.91 -10.40
C ASP A 146 -5.38 16.74 -10.83
N ARG A 147 -6.34 16.95 -9.92
CA ARG A 147 -7.57 17.69 -10.21
C ARG A 147 -7.40 19.20 -10.06
N ARG A 148 -8.33 19.94 -10.68
CA ARG A 148 -8.45 21.39 -10.43
C ARG A 148 -9.07 21.58 -9.05
N GLY A 149 -8.48 22.45 -8.26
CA GLY A 149 -9.01 22.87 -6.97
C GLY A 149 -8.69 24.34 -6.72
N LYS A 150 -9.40 24.94 -5.76
CA LYS A 150 -9.17 26.34 -5.36
C LYS A 150 -7.72 26.51 -4.89
N GLY A 151 -7.05 27.56 -5.35
CA GLY A 151 -5.68 27.89 -4.92
C GLY A 151 -4.56 27.14 -5.65
N LYS A 152 -4.84 26.10 -6.46
CA LYS A 152 -3.79 25.30 -7.14
C LYS A 152 -2.81 26.14 -7.96
N ALA A 153 -3.32 27.01 -8.84
CA ALA A 153 -2.46 27.85 -9.68
C ALA A 153 -1.60 28.83 -8.87
N ALA A 154 -2.18 29.42 -7.81
CA ALA A 154 -1.46 30.33 -6.93
C ALA A 154 -0.36 29.62 -6.13
N ALA A 155 -0.64 28.41 -5.62
CA ALA A 155 0.32 27.59 -4.90
C ALA A 155 1.49 27.14 -5.81
N ILE A 156 1.22 26.76 -7.07
CA ILE A 156 2.26 26.43 -8.06
C ILE A 156 3.18 27.64 -8.28
N ALA A 157 2.60 28.82 -8.56
CA ALA A 157 3.38 30.04 -8.78
C ALA A 157 4.21 30.44 -7.55
N ALA A 158 3.64 30.27 -6.35
CA ALA A 158 4.37 30.50 -5.09
C ALA A 158 5.53 29.52 -4.91
N GLY A 159 5.32 28.23 -5.19
CA GLY A 159 6.36 27.21 -5.14
C GLY A 159 7.50 27.45 -6.14
N GLU A 160 7.17 27.86 -7.36
CA GLU A 160 8.17 28.26 -8.38
C GLU A 160 9.00 29.45 -7.91
N LYS A 161 8.36 30.46 -7.31
CA LYS A 161 9.05 31.63 -6.75
C LYS A 161 10.01 31.23 -5.63
N LEU A 162 9.59 30.34 -4.72
CA LEU A 162 10.45 29.84 -3.63
C LEU A 162 11.65 29.05 -4.18
N ARG A 163 11.44 28.18 -5.17
CA ARG A 163 12.55 27.45 -5.82
C ARG A 163 13.52 28.40 -6.53
N ALA A 164 13.00 29.43 -7.20
CA ALA A 164 13.83 30.45 -7.85
C ALA A 164 14.66 31.26 -6.84
N SER A 165 14.19 31.45 -5.61
CA SER A 165 14.98 32.06 -4.53
C SER A 165 15.95 31.12 -3.83
N GLY A 166 16.13 29.88 -4.33
CA GLY A 166 17.04 28.89 -3.77
C GLY A 166 16.49 28.10 -2.59
N SER A 167 15.16 28.11 -2.37
CA SER A 167 14.52 27.25 -1.37
C SER A 167 14.77 25.77 -1.70
N GLY A 168 14.89 24.95 -0.65
CA GLY A 168 14.97 23.50 -0.75
C GLY A 168 13.63 22.81 -1.08
N LEU A 169 12.55 23.59 -1.25
CA LEU A 169 11.19 23.12 -1.55
C LEU A 169 11.17 22.07 -2.66
N ARG A 170 10.61 20.89 -2.34
CA ARG A 170 10.36 19.82 -3.30
C ARG A 170 8.95 19.91 -3.83
N VAL A 171 8.81 20.00 -5.15
CA VAL A 171 7.50 19.95 -5.82
C VAL A 171 7.31 18.57 -6.40
N ILE A 172 6.26 17.87 -5.97
CA ILE A 172 5.92 16.52 -6.42
C ILE A 172 4.48 16.46 -6.92
N ASP A 173 4.20 15.55 -7.86
CA ASP A 173 2.84 15.27 -8.30
C ASP A 173 2.12 14.34 -7.31
N GLU A 174 0.80 14.19 -7.50
CA GLU A 174 -0.03 13.30 -6.70
C GLU A 174 0.48 11.85 -6.71
N ALA A 175 0.91 11.35 -7.86
CA ALA A 175 1.41 9.99 -7.99
C ALA A 175 2.63 9.74 -7.10
N ALA A 176 3.62 10.66 -7.14
CA ALA A 176 4.83 10.58 -6.33
C ALA A 176 4.54 10.79 -4.84
N PHE A 177 3.56 11.63 -4.48
CA PHE A 177 3.09 11.74 -3.10
C PHE A 177 2.47 10.43 -2.60
N MET A 178 1.63 9.78 -3.40
CA MET A 178 1.04 8.50 -3.01
C MET A 178 2.06 7.36 -2.93
N GLU A 179 3.10 7.37 -3.78
CA GLU A 179 4.26 6.47 -3.62
C GLU A 179 4.97 6.72 -2.28
N LEU A 180 5.15 7.98 -1.89
CA LEU A 180 5.78 8.38 -0.62
C LEU A 180 4.95 7.90 0.58
N VAL A 181 3.64 8.12 0.56
CA VAL A 181 2.69 7.66 1.59
C VAL A 181 2.76 6.14 1.74
N ARG A 182 2.70 5.39 0.65
CA ARG A 182 2.76 3.92 0.69
C ARG A 182 4.11 3.40 1.20
N ALA A 183 5.20 4.04 0.82
CA ALA A 183 6.54 3.65 1.27
C ALA A 183 6.69 3.78 2.79
N HIS A 184 5.98 4.70 3.44
CA HIS A 184 6.00 4.89 4.89
C HIS A 184 4.94 4.05 5.62
N ALA A 185 3.77 3.82 4.99
CA ALA A 185 2.73 2.95 5.55
C ALA A 185 3.15 1.47 5.60
N ALA A 186 4.10 1.04 4.77
CA ALA A 186 4.54 -0.36 4.71
C ALA A 186 5.60 -0.74 5.76
N ASP A 187 6.07 0.22 6.58
CA ASP A 187 7.10 -0.05 7.58
C ASP A 187 6.52 -0.80 8.80
N PRO A 188 6.93 -2.05 9.07
CA PRO A 188 6.51 -2.74 10.29
C PRO A 188 7.27 -2.22 11.53
N SER A 189 8.43 -1.59 11.35
CA SER A 189 9.25 -1.05 12.45
C SER A 189 8.82 0.34 12.91
N SER A 190 8.05 1.05 12.08
CA SER A 190 7.28 2.21 12.56
C SER A 190 6.21 1.82 13.56
N GLY A 191 6.06 0.50 13.83
CA GLY A 191 5.76 -0.06 15.14
C GLY A 191 4.86 0.88 15.88
N GLY A 192 3.62 0.99 15.37
CA GLY A 192 2.56 1.78 15.93
C GLY A 192 2.36 1.30 17.35
N GLY A 193 3.23 1.76 18.24
CA GLY A 193 3.06 1.67 19.67
C GLY A 193 1.67 2.21 19.88
N ALA A 194 0.86 1.41 20.55
CA ALA A 194 -0.48 1.78 20.99
C ALA A 194 -0.36 3.05 21.85
N SER A 195 -0.19 4.18 21.17
CA SER A 195 -0.08 5.51 21.71
C SER A 195 -1.46 6.08 21.49
N ASN A 196 -2.18 6.17 22.60
CA ASN A 196 -3.37 6.97 22.85
C ASN A 196 -3.93 7.70 21.62
N GLY A 197 -4.81 7.04 20.86
CA GLY A 197 -5.86 7.66 20.04
C GLY A 197 -5.50 8.43 18.76
N ASP A 198 -4.23 8.77 18.50
CA ASP A 198 -3.87 9.70 17.41
C ASP A 198 -3.22 9.03 16.18
N GLY A 199 -3.05 7.70 16.19
CA GLY A 199 -2.54 6.95 15.04
C GLY A 199 -3.57 6.82 13.90
N PRO A 200 -3.12 6.63 12.64
CA PRO A 200 -4.04 6.35 11.55
C PRO A 200 -4.83 5.07 11.85
N SER A 201 -6.15 5.13 11.68
CA SER A 201 -7.02 3.96 11.86
C SER A 201 -6.51 2.75 11.05
N PRO A 202 -6.69 1.51 11.52
CA PRO A 202 -6.34 0.30 10.75
C PRO A 202 -6.95 0.27 9.33
N LEU A 203 -8.16 0.78 9.18
CA LEU A 203 -8.82 0.88 7.88
C LEU A 203 -8.12 1.87 6.93
N ALA A 204 -7.67 3.02 7.44
CA ALA A 204 -6.86 3.99 6.67
C ALA A 204 -5.62 3.32 6.08
N GLU A 205 -4.89 2.57 6.90
CA GLU A 205 -3.67 1.87 6.49
C GLU A 205 -3.95 0.93 5.31
N LEU A 206 -4.99 0.11 5.43
CA LEU A 206 -5.38 -0.78 4.34
C LEU A 206 -5.82 -0.01 3.10
N VAL A 207 -6.70 0.98 3.22
CA VAL A 207 -7.23 1.76 2.09
C VAL A 207 -6.13 2.49 1.33
N ILE A 208 -5.12 3.01 2.03
CA ILE A 208 -3.92 3.62 1.43
C ILE A 208 -3.11 2.60 0.62
N ALA A 209 -3.02 1.36 1.10
CA ALA A 209 -2.27 0.29 0.44
C ALA A 209 -3.00 -0.28 -0.80
N LEU A 210 -4.34 -0.35 -0.78
CA LEU A 210 -5.14 -1.06 -1.78
C LEU A 210 -4.89 -0.67 -3.26
N PRO A 211 -4.63 0.58 -3.66
CA PRO A 211 -4.41 0.92 -5.07
C PRO A 211 -3.16 0.28 -5.69
N SER A 212 -2.19 -0.17 -4.88
CA SER A 212 -1.05 -0.95 -5.39
C SER A 212 -1.41 -2.43 -5.58
N LEU A 213 -2.56 -2.87 -5.07
CA LEU A 213 -3.00 -4.26 -4.99
C LEU A 213 -4.16 -4.57 -5.95
N THR A 214 -5.05 -3.60 -6.17
CA THR A 214 -6.25 -3.77 -7.00
C THR A 214 -6.70 -2.46 -7.64
N ASP A 215 -7.72 -2.54 -8.51
CA ASP A 215 -8.25 -1.40 -9.25
C ASP A 215 -9.03 -0.43 -8.35
N THR A 216 -8.75 0.87 -8.46
CA THR A 216 -9.38 1.93 -7.66
C THR A 216 -10.91 1.95 -7.76
N LYS A 217 -11.49 1.61 -8.91
CA LYS A 217 -12.95 1.56 -9.05
C LYS A 217 -13.56 0.42 -8.25
N ARG A 218 -12.84 -0.69 -8.05
CA ARG A 218 -13.29 -1.79 -7.17
C ARG A 218 -13.25 -1.38 -5.71
N ILE A 219 -12.19 -0.70 -5.29
CA ILE A 219 -12.05 -0.13 -3.94
C ILE A 219 -13.21 0.83 -3.68
N GLN A 220 -13.44 1.77 -4.58
CA GLN A 220 -14.54 2.75 -4.46
C GLN A 220 -15.90 2.06 -4.35
N ARG A 221 -16.17 1.04 -5.18
CA ARG A 221 -17.42 0.27 -5.10
C ARG A 221 -17.57 -0.48 -3.78
N ALA A 222 -16.47 -0.96 -3.19
CA ALA A 222 -16.51 -1.65 -1.90
C ALA A 222 -16.82 -0.66 -0.76
N LEU A 223 -16.16 0.51 -0.77
CA LEU A 223 -16.43 1.58 0.19
C LEU A 223 -17.84 2.15 0.03
N ASP A 224 -18.29 2.42 -1.21
CA ASP A 224 -19.66 2.84 -1.49
C ASP A 224 -20.69 1.81 -0.98
N MET A 225 -20.34 0.52 -1.01
CA MET A 225 -21.18 -0.52 -0.44
C MET A 225 -21.30 -0.34 1.07
N LEU A 226 -20.17 -0.25 1.77
CA LEU A 226 -20.09 -0.11 3.23
C LEU A 226 -20.72 1.20 3.75
N ARG A 227 -20.63 2.30 2.99
CA ARG A 227 -21.21 3.61 3.34
C ARG A 227 -22.73 3.70 3.19
N ARG A 228 -23.35 2.80 2.42
CA ARG A 228 -24.79 2.91 2.11
C ARG A 228 -25.68 2.24 3.14
N GLU A 229 -25.26 1.11 3.68
CA GLU A 229 -26.09 0.29 4.54
C GLU A 229 -25.25 -0.47 5.57
N ARG A 230 -25.88 -0.77 6.72
CA ARG A 230 -25.32 -1.68 7.71
C ARG A 230 -25.27 -3.07 7.11
N MET A 231 -24.08 -3.66 7.07
CA MET A 231 -23.86 -5.01 6.55
C MET A 231 -23.62 -5.99 7.70
N GLN A 232 -24.17 -7.18 7.56
CA GLN A 232 -23.84 -8.31 8.42
C GLN A 232 -22.81 -9.17 7.71
N LEU A 233 -21.59 -9.18 8.22
CA LEU A 233 -20.48 -9.97 7.70
C LEU A 233 -20.34 -11.24 8.54
N TYR A 234 -20.85 -12.36 8.01
CA TYR A 234 -20.57 -13.68 8.59
C TYR A 234 -19.18 -14.07 8.10
N SER A 235 -18.25 -14.33 9.02
CA SER A 235 -16.88 -14.62 8.64
C SER A 235 -16.25 -15.73 9.48
N THR A 236 -15.28 -16.41 8.89
CA THR A 236 -14.31 -17.25 9.58
C THR A 236 -12.95 -16.68 9.25
N VAL A 237 -12.26 -16.17 10.26
CA VAL A 237 -10.87 -15.71 10.18
C VAL A 237 -10.00 -16.82 10.76
N ALA A 238 -9.14 -17.40 9.93
CA ALA A 238 -8.16 -18.40 10.31
C ALA A 238 -6.75 -17.87 9.99
N ASP A 239 -5.72 -18.54 10.50
CA ASP A 239 -4.33 -18.13 10.31
C ASP A 239 -3.90 -18.09 8.83
N ASP A 240 -4.48 -18.97 8.01
CA ASP A 240 -4.12 -19.16 6.61
C ASP A 240 -5.19 -18.71 5.61
N HIS A 241 -6.37 -18.26 6.08
CA HIS A 241 -7.44 -17.80 5.20
C HIS A 241 -8.54 -17.00 5.91
N VAL A 242 -9.31 -16.27 5.12
CA VAL A 242 -10.60 -15.70 5.49
C VAL A 242 -11.64 -16.19 4.51
N ALA A 243 -12.78 -16.63 5.03
CA ALA A 243 -13.98 -16.92 4.27
C ALA A 243 -15.18 -16.22 4.91
N GLY A 244 -16.16 -15.81 4.11
CA GLY A 244 -17.34 -15.15 4.65
C GLY A 244 -18.44 -14.88 3.64
N ILE A 245 -19.57 -14.46 4.18
CA ILE A 245 -20.75 -14.05 3.42
C ILE A 245 -20.88 -12.53 3.43
N VAL A 246 -21.11 -11.97 2.25
CA VAL A 246 -21.40 -10.54 2.03
C VAL A 246 -22.74 -10.41 1.33
N ARG A 247 -23.66 -9.66 1.91
CA ARG A 247 -24.98 -9.41 1.32
C ARG A 247 -24.86 -8.63 0.00
N SER A 248 -25.69 -8.96 -0.98
CA SER A 248 -25.75 -8.23 -2.24
C SER A 248 -26.59 -6.96 -2.13
N GLN A 249 -26.17 -5.90 -2.83
CA GLN A 249 -26.96 -4.65 -2.92
C GLN A 249 -28.00 -4.64 -4.04
N THR A 250 -27.78 -5.38 -5.13
CA THR A 250 -28.55 -5.20 -6.38
C THR A 250 -29.72 -6.17 -6.50
N GLY A 251 -29.97 -7.00 -5.49
CA GLY A 251 -31.02 -8.03 -5.51
C GLY A 251 -30.82 -9.15 -6.54
N TYR A 252 -29.70 -9.17 -7.27
CA TYR A 252 -29.38 -10.22 -8.27
C TYR A 252 -29.14 -11.59 -7.62
N SER A 253 -28.62 -11.57 -6.41
CA SER A 253 -28.49 -12.70 -5.49
C SER A 253 -28.70 -12.14 -4.08
N ASP A 254 -29.07 -12.97 -3.12
CA ASP A 254 -29.25 -12.51 -1.74
C ASP A 254 -27.90 -12.22 -1.07
N PHE A 255 -26.87 -13.01 -1.41
CA PHE A 255 -25.55 -12.90 -0.81
C PHE A 255 -24.46 -13.56 -1.68
N TYR A 256 -23.21 -13.23 -1.37
CA TYR A 256 -22.03 -13.81 -1.99
C TYR A 256 -21.17 -14.50 -0.94
N SER A 257 -20.72 -15.71 -1.26
CA SER A 257 -19.69 -16.41 -0.48
C SER A 257 -18.33 -16.06 -1.07
N THR A 258 -17.42 -15.54 -0.25
CA THR A 258 -16.09 -15.07 -0.67
C THR A 258 -15.00 -15.69 0.20
N ARG A 259 -13.84 -15.92 -0.41
CA ARG A 259 -12.67 -16.49 0.27
C ARG A 259 -11.37 -15.91 -0.27
N ILE A 260 -10.40 -15.73 0.61
CA ILE A 260 -8.99 -15.48 0.28
C ILE A 260 -8.09 -16.25 1.23
N SER A 261 -7.03 -16.85 0.72
CA SER A 261 -6.02 -17.57 1.50
C SER A 261 -4.71 -16.77 1.55
N ALA A 262 -3.83 -17.09 2.49
CA ALA A 262 -2.54 -16.44 2.67
C ALA A 262 -1.61 -16.56 1.45
N ASP A 263 -1.77 -17.62 0.65
CA ASP A 263 -1.06 -17.83 -0.63
C ASP A 263 -1.67 -17.03 -1.80
N GLY A 264 -2.66 -16.18 -1.53
CA GLY A 264 -3.31 -15.33 -2.50
C GLY A 264 -4.35 -16.04 -3.37
N ARG A 265 -4.69 -17.31 -3.12
CA ARG A 265 -5.85 -17.93 -3.78
C ARG A 265 -7.13 -17.28 -3.29
N TYR A 266 -7.94 -16.78 -4.22
CA TYR A 266 -9.20 -16.12 -3.92
C TYR A 266 -10.32 -16.62 -4.81
N SER A 267 -11.54 -16.61 -4.26
CA SER A 267 -12.75 -17.03 -4.96
C SER A 267 -13.99 -16.35 -4.39
N CYS A 268 -15.04 -16.29 -5.20
CA CYS A 268 -16.33 -15.71 -4.85
C CYS A 268 -17.42 -16.34 -5.71
N CYS A 269 -18.52 -16.76 -5.10
CA CYS A 269 -19.71 -17.21 -5.82
C CYS A 269 -20.95 -16.53 -5.24
N ASP A 270 -22.04 -16.53 -6.01
CA ASP A 270 -23.35 -16.12 -5.51
C ASP A 270 -24.03 -17.24 -4.70
N SER A 271 -25.27 -16.99 -4.27
CA SER A 271 -26.10 -17.95 -3.53
C SER A 271 -26.43 -19.23 -4.32
N GLY A 272 -26.28 -19.22 -5.65
CA GLY A 272 -26.45 -20.36 -6.54
C GLY A 272 -25.16 -21.13 -6.84
N LEU A 273 -24.03 -20.73 -6.24
CA LEU A 273 -22.67 -21.25 -6.51
C LEU A 273 -22.14 -20.92 -7.91
N ASP A 274 -22.76 -19.96 -8.59
CA ASP A 274 -22.22 -19.41 -9.83
C ASP A 274 -21.09 -18.41 -9.51
N TRP A 275 -20.02 -18.46 -10.31
CA TRP A 275 -18.84 -17.65 -10.06
C TRP A 275 -19.16 -16.16 -10.19
N CYS A 276 -18.69 -15.37 -9.24
CA CYS A 276 -18.88 -13.94 -9.28
C CYS A 276 -18.20 -13.32 -10.50
N MET A 277 -19.00 -12.65 -11.35
CA MET A 277 -18.52 -11.97 -12.56
C MET A 277 -17.48 -10.87 -12.27
N GLY A 278 -17.42 -10.38 -11.02
CA GLY A 278 -16.43 -9.40 -10.57
C GLY A 278 -15.00 -9.94 -10.43
N MET A 279 -14.77 -11.24 -10.60
CA MET A 279 -13.47 -11.90 -10.40
C MET A 279 -12.56 -11.92 -11.64
N ASN A 280 -12.85 -11.14 -12.68
CA ASN A 280 -12.04 -11.15 -13.90
C ASN A 280 -10.59 -10.66 -13.63
N GLY A 281 -9.68 -11.60 -13.37
CA GLY A 281 -8.23 -11.39 -13.18
C GLY A 281 -7.79 -10.69 -11.88
N ALA A 282 -8.70 -10.41 -10.95
CA ALA A 282 -8.40 -9.77 -9.68
C ALA A 282 -9.54 -9.99 -8.67
N VAL A 283 -9.28 -9.71 -7.39
CA VAL A 283 -10.28 -9.77 -6.30
C VAL A 283 -11.53 -8.94 -6.61
N CYS A 284 -12.71 -9.52 -6.36
CA CYS A 284 -13.98 -8.84 -6.59
C CYS A 284 -14.28 -7.82 -5.48
N LYS A 285 -15.26 -6.94 -5.71
CA LYS A 285 -15.68 -5.95 -4.70
C LYS A 285 -16.22 -6.60 -3.42
N HIS A 286 -16.87 -7.76 -3.49
CA HIS A 286 -17.44 -8.43 -2.32
C HIS A 286 -16.34 -8.91 -1.36
N LEU A 287 -15.25 -9.46 -1.89
CA LEU A 287 -14.10 -9.83 -1.09
C LEU A 287 -13.45 -8.59 -0.45
N LEU A 288 -13.37 -7.47 -1.17
CA LEU A 288 -12.90 -6.20 -0.58
C LEU A 288 -13.81 -5.70 0.54
N VAL A 289 -15.14 -5.79 0.38
CA VAL A 289 -16.11 -5.45 1.44
C VAL A 289 -15.87 -6.28 2.69
N LEU A 290 -15.69 -7.60 2.54
CA LEU A 290 -15.39 -8.49 3.65
C LEU A 290 -14.10 -8.07 4.37
N LEU A 291 -13.00 -7.89 3.62
CA LEU A 291 -11.71 -7.54 4.21
C LEU A 291 -11.71 -6.16 4.89
N LEU A 292 -12.28 -5.15 4.24
CA LEU A 292 -12.40 -3.80 4.81
C LEU A 292 -13.22 -3.82 6.11
N GLY A 293 -14.35 -4.55 6.12
CA GLY A 293 -15.19 -4.66 7.32
C GLY A 293 -14.53 -5.42 8.48
N LEU A 294 -13.76 -6.48 8.17
CA LEU A 294 -13.01 -7.21 9.19
C LEU A 294 -11.84 -6.40 9.76
N VAL A 295 -11.17 -5.60 8.93
CA VAL A 295 -10.12 -4.67 9.41
C VAL A 295 -10.72 -3.57 10.27
N GLN A 296 -11.82 -2.96 9.84
CA GLN A 296 -12.49 -1.91 10.61
C GLN A 296 -12.99 -2.39 11.97
N SER A 297 -13.48 -3.63 12.05
CA SER A 297 -13.93 -4.24 13.30
C SER A 297 -12.82 -4.85 14.17
N GLY A 298 -11.55 -4.76 13.72
CA GLY A 298 -10.40 -5.30 14.45
C GLY A 298 -10.28 -6.83 14.44
N GLN A 299 -11.06 -7.53 13.61
CA GLN A 299 -11.02 -8.99 13.46
C GLN A 299 -9.93 -9.49 12.51
N LEU A 300 -9.42 -8.60 11.66
CA LEU A 300 -8.31 -8.90 10.76
C LEU A 300 -7.30 -7.75 10.83
N ALA A 301 -6.02 -8.07 10.97
CA ALA A 301 -4.98 -7.04 10.96
C ALA A 301 -4.87 -6.44 9.53
N PRO A 302 -4.68 -5.12 9.38
CA PRO A 302 -4.55 -4.48 8.07
C PRO A 302 -3.36 -5.04 7.28
N GLY A 303 -2.23 -5.30 7.95
CA GLY A 303 -1.05 -5.94 7.34
C GLY A 303 -1.36 -7.32 6.77
N THR A 304 -2.08 -8.17 7.51
CA THR A 304 -2.51 -9.50 7.03
C THR A 304 -3.38 -9.40 5.77
N ALA A 305 -4.39 -8.51 5.79
CA ALA A 305 -5.25 -8.29 4.63
C ALA A 305 -4.45 -7.81 3.40
N ARG A 306 -3.54 -6.86 3.62
CA ARG A 306 -2.65 -6.32 2.58
C ARG A 306 -1.76 -7.41 1.98
N ASP A 307 -1.11 -8.21 2.82
CA ASP A 307 -0.15 -9.22 2.37
C ASP A 307 -0.85 -10.34 1.58
N TRP A 308 -2.05 -10.76 2.01
CA TRP A 308 -2.85 -11.74 1.27
C TRP A 308 -3.33 -11.20 -0.08
N LEU A 309 -3.74 -9.93 -0.13
CA LEU A 309 -4.08 -9.24 -1.39
C LEU A 309 -2.87 -9.08 -2.32
N ALA A 310 -1.68 -8.81 -1.78
CA ALA A 310 -0.43 -8.78 -2.56
C ALA A 310 -0.11 -10.16 -3.15
N ALA A 311 -0.32 -11.24 -2.38
CA ALA A 311 -0.12 -12.61 -2.84
C ALA A 311 -1.01 -12.97 -4.04
N THR A 312 -2.21 -12.38 -4.19
CA THR A 312 -3.08 -12.62 -5.36
C THR A 312 -2.45 -12.17 -6.69
N ARG A 313 -1.41 -11.34 -6.66
CA ARG A 313 -0.71 -10.87 -7.87
C ARG A 313 0.42 -11.79 -8.29
N GLN A 314 0.72 -12.83 -7.51
CA GLN A 314 1.87 -13.72 -7.73
C GLN A 314 1.47 -14.98 -8.50
N GLY A 315 2.32 -15.38 -9.45
CA GLY A 315 2.32 -16.70 -10.09
C GLY A 315 0.94 -17.28 -10.45
N LYS A 316 0.62 -18.45 -9.88
CA LYS A 316 -0.61 -19.21 -10.12
C LYS A 316 -1.85 -18.59 -9.45
N SER A 317 -1.67 -17.73 -8.46
CA SER A 317 -2.76 -17.05 -7.72
C SER A 317 -3.36 -15.85 -8.47
N ARG A 318 -2.80 -15.47 -9.64
CA ARG A 318 -3.33 -14.37 -10.47
C ARG A 318 -4.75 -14.60 -10.98
N ARG A 319 -5.18 -15.85 -11.08
CA ARG A 319 -6.53 -16.21 -11.50
C ARG A 319 -7.34 -16.62 -10.29
N PRO A 320 -8.66 -16.35 -10.30
CA PRO A 320 -9.55 -16.88 -9.27
C PRO A 320 -9.32 -18.38 -9.15
N ALA A 321 -9.21 -18.88 -7.94
CA ALA A 321 -9.13 -20.31 -7.75
C ALA A 321 -10.48 -20.90 -8.21
N GLY A 322 -10.42 -21.73 -9.24
CA GLY A 322 -11.54 -22.48 -9.79
C GLY A 322 -11.38 -23.97 -9.54
N GLY A 323 -12.37 -24.75 -9.95
CA GLY A 323 -12.41 -26.20 -9.79
C GLY A 323 -13.33 -26.65 -8.66
N GLU A 324 -13.63 -27.96 -8.64
CA GLU A 324 -14.60 -28.59 -7.74
C GLU A 324 -14.25 -28.33 -6.26
N ASN A 325 -13.01 -28.58 -5.86
CA ASN A 325 -12.56 -28.36 -4.48
C ASN A 325 -12.82 -26.94 -3.96
N MET A 326 -12.71 -25.91 -4.81
CA MET A 326 -12.95 -24.54 -4.38
C MET A 326 -14.44 -24.21 -4.33
N ARG A 327 -15.23 -24.79 -5.23
CA ARG A 327 -16.70 -24.70 -5.16
C ARG A 327 -17.21 -25.35 -3.88
N ASP A 328 -16.63 -26.47 -3.45
CA ASP A 328 -16.99 -27.15 -2.21
C ASP A 328 -16.71 -26.28 -0.97
N LEU A 329 -15.55 -25.60 -0.92
CA LEU A 329 -15.22 -24.67 0.17
C LEU A 329 -16.18 -23.48 0.25
N LEU A 330 -16.60 -22.95 -0.90
CA LEU A 330 -17.59 -21.87 -0.93
C LEU A 330 -18.98 -22.37 -0.54
N ALA A 331 -19.35 -23.58 -0.98
CA ALA A 331 -20.60 -24.23 -0.61
C ALA A 331 -20.68 -24.53 0.90
N ASP A 332 -19.58 -24.96 1.53
CA ASP A 332 -19.50 -25.13 2.97
C ASP A 332 -19.80 -23.82 3.72
N THR A 333 -19.20 -22.71 3.27
CA THR A 333 -19.49 -21.38 3.83
C THR A 333 -20.97 -20.99 3.66
N VAL A 334 -21.59 -21.34 2.52
CA VAL A 334 -23.02 -21.10 2.25
C VAL A 334 -23.90 -21.95 3.17
N LEU A 335 -23.57 -23.23 3.37
CA LEU A 335 -24.31 -24.13 4.25
C LEU A 335 -24.25 -23.65 5.71
N ARG A 336 -23.07 -23.25 6.18
CA ARG A 336 -22.90 -22.66 7.52
C ARG A 336 -23.75 -21.41 7.70
N TYR A 337 -23.83 -20.55 6.68
CA TYR A 337 -24.65 -19.35 6.71
C TYR A 337 -26.14 -19.68 6.80
N LYS A 338 -26.62 -20.62 5.99
CA LYS A 338 -28.02 -21.06 6.02
C LYS A 338 -28.38 -21.71 7.36
N ALA A 339 -27.49 -22.54 7.91
CA ALA A 339 -27.66 -23.11 9.25
C ALA A 339 -27.75 -22.02 10.33
N ALA A 340 -26.93 -20.98 10.23
CA ALA A 340 -26.98 -19.85 11.16
C ALA A 340 -28.29 -19.05 11.05
N GLN A 341 -28.77 -18.81 9.83
CA GLN A 341 -30.06 -18.16 9.60
C GLN A 341 -31.24 -19.00 10.11
N ALA A 342 -31.14 -20.33 10.07
CA ALA A 342 -32.12 -21.26 10.61
C ALA A 342 -32.04 -21.41 12.15
N GLY A 343 -31.03 -20.82 12.79
CA GLY A 343 -30.78 -20.99 14.24
C GLY A 343 -30.16 -22.35 14.62
N GLU A 344 -29.70 -23.11 13.63
CA GLU A 344 -29.05 -24.43 13.82
C GLU A 344 -27.56 -24.29 14.17
N LEU A 345 -26.96 -23.14 13.87
CA LEU A 345 -25.56 -22.82 14.15
C LEU A 345 -25.44 -21.44 14.80
N ASP A 346 -24.78 -21.32 15.96
CA ASP A 346 -24.44 -20.01 16.53
C ASP A 346 -23.22 -19.41 15.81
N TRP A 347 -23.46 -18.82 14.64
CA TRP A 347 -22.46 -18.08 13.88
C TRP A 347 -22.92 -16.64 13.73
N ARG A 348 -22.41 -15.75 14.59
CA ARG A 348 -22.88 -14.36 14.65
C ARG A 348 -22.15 -13.48 13.64
N PRO A 349 -22.87 -12.60 12.93
CA PRO A 349 -22.23 -11.67 12.02
C PRO A 349 -21.53 -10.54 12.77
N THR A 350 -20.54 -9.97 12.10
CA THR A 350 -20.02 -8.65 12.43
C THR A 350 -20.88 -7.60 11.75
N GLU A 351 -21.41 -6.64 12.49
CA GLU A 351 -22.19 -5.55 11.91
C GLU A 351 -21.27 -4.38 11.52
N THR A 352 -21.35 -3.94 10.27
CA THR A 352 -20.67 -2.71 9.83
C THR A 352 -21.54 -1.49 10.08
N VAL A 353 -20.91 -0.38 10.45
CA VAL A 353 -21.57 0.91 10.68
C VAL A 353 -21.18 1.84 9.52
N PRO A 354 -22.13 2.30 8.67
CA PRO A 354 -21.81 3.14 7.51
C PRO A 354 -20.96 4.36 7.80
N GLU A 355 -21.18 4.98 8.95
CA GLU A 355 -20.50 6.18 9.43
C GLU A 355 -18.98 5.98 9.54
N ASP A 356 -18.54 4.76 9.91
CA ASP A 356 -17.13 4.39 9.98
C ASP A 356 -16.43 4.51 8.63
N TYR A 357 -17.19 4.45 7.53
CA TYR A 357 -16.66 4.48 6.17
C TYR A 357 -16.83 5.83 5.48
N TYR A 358 -17.50 6.81 6.09
CA TYR A 358 -17.60 8.16 5.49
C TYR A 358 -16.25 8.87 5.41
N ALA A 359 -15.31 8.45 6.27
CA ALA A 359 -13.95 8.94 6.26
C ALA A 359 -13.07 8.28 5.20
N TYR A 360 -13.48 7.26 4.43
CA TYR A 360 -12.66 6.57 3.39
C TYR A 360 -13.45 6.42 2.13
#